data_AF-A0A1A7Y132-F1
#
_entry.id   AF-A0A1A7Y132-F1
#
_cell.length_a   1.000
_cell.length_b   1.000
_cell.length_c   1.000
_cell.angle_alpha   90.00
_cell.angle_beta   90.00
_cell.angle_gamma   90.00
#
_symmetry.space_group_name_H-M   'P 1'
#
loop_
_entity.id
_entity.type
_entity.pdbx_description
1 polymer ?
#
loop_
_entity_poly.entity_id
_entity_poly.type
_entity_poly.pdbx_seq_one_letter_code
_entity_poly.pdbx_strand_id
1 'polypeptide(L)'
;TTSRLLRKKNKNDRNQVTELCEGVIRVHAPLNTKVSMAIRLDEQTTAKDITSRFQLETSPASQRLYEVGGNICERRLHPDCCLLDVYRVNPHCDWLIKP
;
A
#
# COMPACT_ATOMS: atom_id res chain seq x y z
N THR A 1 23.61 21.75 24.10
CA THR A 1 22.16 21.55 24.20
C THR A 1 21.63 20.92 22.93
N THR A 2 21.05 19.73 23.09
CA THR A 2 20.14 18.97 22.21
C THR A 2 20.59 18.53 20.81
N SER A 3 21.15 17.32 20.78
CA SER A 3 21.32 16.48 19.58
C SER A 3 19.97 16.10 18.97
N ARG A 4 19.81 16.39 17.67
CA ARG A 4 18.64 16.05 16.86
C ARG A 4 18.65 14.55 16.56
N LEU A 5 17.86 13.78 17.32
CA LEU A 5 17.64 12.35 17.06
C LEU A 5 16.82 12.18 15.78
N LEU A 6 17.50 11.90 14.67
CA LEU A 6 16.91 11.32 13.48
C LEU A 6 16.30 9.96 13.89
N ARG A 7 14.97 9.93 14.05
CA ARG A 7 14.20 8.71 14.29
C ARG A 7 14.39 7.78 13.10
N LYS A 8 15.36 6.87 13.23
CA LYS A 8 15.63 5.77 12.29
C LYS A 8 14.38 4.87 12.29
N LYS A 9 13.48 5.12 11.33
CA LYS A 9 12.27 4.30 11.11
C LYS A 9 12.76 2.87 10.83
N ASN A 10 12.47 1.98 11.76
CA ASN A 10 12.95 0.60 11.76
C ASN A 10 12.43 -0.10 10.49
N LYS A 11 13.32 -0.37 9.53
CA LYS A 11 13.00 -1.06 8.26
C LYS A 11 12.50 -2.50 8.49
N ASN A 12 12.73 -3.06 9.68
CA ASN A 12 12.52 -4.48 9.96
C ASN A 12 11.05 -4.89 10.19
N ASP A 13 10.14 -3.96 10.49
CA ASP A 13 8.72 -4.29 10.69
C ASP A 13 7.95 -4.40 9.36
N ARG A 14 8.43 -3.72 8.31
CA ARG A 14 7.79 -3.70 6.99
C ARG A 14 8.04 -4.97 6.18
N ASN A 15 9.26 -5.50 6.24
CA ASN A 15 9.62 -6.73 5.53
C ASN A 15 8.91 -7.98 6.07
N GLN A 16 8.60 -8.01 7.36
CA GLN A 16 7.98 -9.20 7.95
C GLN A 16 6.63 -9.54 7.31
N VAL A 17 5.84 -8.56 6.84
CA VAL A 17 4.48 -8.86 6.34
C VAL A 17 4.45 -9.43 4.94
N THR A 18 5.38 -9.02 4.08
CA THR A 18 5.65 -9.74 2.82
C THR A 18 6.15 -11.16 3.08
N GLU A 19 6.77 -11.43 4.24
CA GLU A 19 7.15 -12.77 4.67
C GLU A 19 6.03 -13.54 5.41
N LEU A 20 4.94 -12.86 5.80
CA LEU A 20 3.86 -13.47 6.58
C LEU A 20 2.98 -14.41 5.74
N CYS A 21 2.87 -14.22 4.42
CA CYS A 21 2.23 -15.13 3.46
C CYS A 21 2.45 -14.62 2.02
N GLU A 22 2.74 -15.51 1.06
CA GLU A 22 2.76 -15.18 -0.36
C GLU A 22 1.42 -14.56 -0.80
N GLY A 23 1.48 -13.45 -1.55
CA GLY A 23 0.29 -12.74 -2.03
C GLY A 23 -0.45 -11.91 -0.98
N VAL A 24 0.15 -11.66 0.20
CA VAL A 24 -0.38 -10.69 1.17
C VAL A 24 0.38 -9.37 1.07
N ILE A 25 -0.37 -8.27 0.96
CA ILE A 25 0.17 -6.90 0.90
C ILE A 25 -0.27 -6.08 2.11
N ARG A 26 0.53 -5.08 2.48
CA ARG A 26 0.18 -4.07 3.49
C ARG A 26 -0.09 -2.74 2.80
N VAL A 27 -1.35 -2.31 2.81
CA VAL A 27 -1.81 -1.05 2.23
C VAL A 27 -1.84 0.02 3.32
N HIS A 28 -1.22 1.16 3.04
CA HIS A 28 -1.14 2.31 3.94
C HIS A 28 -2.01 3.46 3.44
N ALA A 29 -2.80 4.06 4.33
CA ALA A 29 -3.65 5.22 4.04
C ALA A 29 -3.49 6.28 5.15
N PRO A 30 -2.36 7.01 5.20
CA PRO A 30 -2.02 7.89 6.33
C PRO A 30 -3.01 9.03 6.59
N LEU A 31 -3.83 9.36 5.60
CA LEU A 31 -4.84 10.43 5.65
C LEU A 31 -6.25 9.92 5.98
N ASN A 32 -6.45 8.61 6.11
CA ASN A 32 -7.74 8.01 6.47
C ASN A 32 -7.74 7.63 7.96
N THR A 33 -8.94 7.55 8.57
CA THR A 33 -9.13 7.01 9.94
C THR A 33 -8.49 5.63 10.08
N LYS A 34 -8.64 4.78 9.05
CA LYS A 34 -7.95 3.51 8.92
C LYS A 34 -6.59 3.70 8.24
N VAL A 35 -5.53 3.77 9.03
CA VAL A 35 -4.18 4.11 8.53
C VAL A 35 -3.45 2.97 7.80
N SER A 36 -3.83 1.71 8.03
CA SER A 36 -3.18 0.56 7.41
C SER A 36 -4.09 -0.67 7.40
N MET A 37 -3.93 -1.54 6.40
CA MET A 37 -4.62 -2.83 6.31
C MET A 37 -3.71 -3.87 5.65
N ALA A 38 -3.68 -5.09 6.19
CA ALA A 38 -3.09 -6.24 5.50
C ALA A 38 -4.19 -6.95 4.70
N ILE A 39 -3.91 -7.28 3.44
CA ILE A 39 -4.90 -7.80 2.50
C ILE A 39 -4.26 -8.93 1.71
N ARG A 40 -4.93 -10.09 1.69
CA ARG A 40 -4.58 -11.19 0.79
C ARG A 40 -5.14 -10.88 -0.59
N LEU A 41 -4.28 -10.94 -1.60
CA LEU A 41 -4.64 -10.76 -3.00
C LEU A 41 -5.15 -12.08 -3.58
N ASP A 42 -6.12 -11.95 -4.48
CA ASP A 42 -6.56 -12.99 -5.40
C ASP A 42 -6.45 -12.48 -6.85
N GLU A 43 -6.78 -13.34 -7.82
CA GLU A 43 -6.68 -13.03 -9.25
C GLU A 43 -7.67 -11.94 -9.72
N GLN A 44 -8.67 -11.62 -8.90
CA GLN A 44 -9.71 -10.63 -9.22
C GLN A 44 -9.54 -9.32 -8.45
N THR A 45 -8.61 -9.28 -7.49
CA THR A 45 -8.44 -8.12 -6.61
C THR A 45 -7.89 -6.94 -7.40
N THR A 46 -8.72 -5.91 -7.59
CA THR A 46 -8.36 -4.68 -8.29
C THR A 46 -7.94 -3.56 -7.35
N ALA A 47 -7.28 -2.54 -7.88
CA ALA A 47 -6.97 -1.31 -7.14
C ALA A 47 -8.24 -0.65 -6.56
N LYS A 48 -9.35 -0.68 -7.30
CA LYS A 48 -10.65 -0.16 -6.87
C LYS A 48 -11.19 -0.92 -5.67
N ASP A 49 -11.10 -2.25 -5.66
CA ASP A 49 -11.57 -3.06 -4.53
C ASP A 49 -10.82 -2.72 -3.25
N ILE A 50 -9.52 -2.44 -3.36
CA ILE A 50 -8.71 -2.00 -2.22
C ILE A 50 -9.13 -0.61 -1.77
N THR A 51 -9.21 0.38 -2.66
CA THR A 51 -9.59 1.73 -2.25
C THR A 51 -10.99 1.73 -1.62
N SER A 52 -11.93 0.93 -2.12
CA SER A 52 -13.27 0.78 -1.55
C SER A 52 -13.31 0.29 -0.11
N ARG A 53 -12.31 -0.47 0.34
CA ARG A 53 -12.18 -0.89 1.75
C ARG A 53 -11.78 0.26 2.69
N PHE A 54 -11.32 1.38 2.15
CA PHE A 54 -10.97 2.62 2.88
C PHE A 54 -11.97 3.76 2.64
N GLN A 55 -12.88 3.61 1.66
CA GLN A 55 -13.85 4.63 1.22
C GLN A 55 -15.04 4.84 2.17
N LEU A 56 -15.25 4.02 3.20
CA LEU A 56 -16.39 4.24 4.12
C LEU A 56 -16.33 5.61 4.83
N GLU A 57 -15.15 6.25 4.84
CA GLU A 57 -14.84 7.46 5.61
C GLU A 57 -14.61 8.72 4.74
N THR A 58 -14.47 8.59 3.41
CA THR A 58 -14.08 9.71 2.51
C THR A 58 -14.75 9.56 1.14
N SER A 59 -14.95 10.65 0.39
CA SER A 59 -15.67 10.61 -0.90
C SER A 59 -15.06 9.57 -1.88
N PRO A 60 -15.87 8.61 -2.40
CA PRO A 60 -15.38 7.46 -3.16
C PRO A 60 -14.57 7.79 -4.42
N ALA A 61 -14.81 8.95 -5.01
CA ALA A 61 -14.28 9.32 -6.33
C ALA A 61 -12.84 9.89 -6.30
N SER A 62 -12.27 10.15 -5.11
CA SER A 62 -10.95 10.79 -5.01
C SER A 62 -9.80 9.81 -4.77
N GLN A 63 -10.02 8.74 -4.01
CA GLN A 63 -8.93 7.90 -3.54
C GLN A 63 -8.31 7.03 -4.65
N ARG A 64 -6.97 7.04 -4.73
CA ARG A 64 -6.15 6.32 -5.71
C ARG A 64 -5.11 5.47 -4.99
N LEU A 65 -4.84 4.30 -5.54
CA LEU A 65 -3.79 3.41 -5.06
C LEU A 65 -2.49 3.64 -5.84
N TYR A 66 -1.38 3.66 -5.12
CA TYR A 66 -0.04 3.85 -5.64
C TYR A 66 0.85 2.70 -5.21
N GLU A 67 1.69 2.24 -6.12
CA GLU A 67 2.89 1.49 -5.76
C GLU A 67 4.06 2.47 -5.64
N VAL A 68 4.88 2.30 -4.60
CA VAL A 68 5.98 3.18 -4.28
C VAL A 68 7.22 2.36 -3.93
N GLY A 69 8.38 2.75 -4.45
CA GLY A 69 9.63 2.04 -4.26
C GLY A 69 9.97 1.05 -5.38
N GLY A 70 10.98 0.22 -5.12
CA GLY A 70 11.67 -0.51 -6.18
C GLY A 70 12.37 0.44 -7.15
N ASN A 71 12.28 0.16 -8.45
CA ASN A 71 12.94 0.95 -9.51
C ASN A 71 12.07 2.09 -10.08
N ILE A 72 10.83 2.25 -9.61
CA ILE A 72 9.84 3.12 -10.26
C ILE A 72 9.45 4.37 -9.47
N CYS A 73 10.16 4.68 -8.37
CA CYS A 73 9.86 5.76 -7.44
C CYS A 73 8.41 5.71 -6.92
N GLU A 74 7.45 6.14 -7.73
CA GLU A 74 6.01 6.09 -7.48
C GLU A 74 5.23 5.96 -8.80
N ARG A 75 4.21 5.09 -8.81
CA ARG A 75 3.27 4.96 -9.93
C ARG A 75 1.83 4.83 -9.43
N ARG A 76 0.93 5.59 -10.03
CA ARG A 76 -0.52 5.46 -9.80
C ARG A 76 -1.06 4.26 -10.56
N LEU A 77 -1.83 3.41 -9.88
CA LEU A 77 -2.48 2.27 -10.49
C LEU A 77 -3.83 2.64 -11.11
N HIS A 78 -4.17 2.00 -12.23
CA HIS A 78 -5.51 2.08 -12.80
C HIS A 78 -6.52 1.40 -11.88
N PRO A 79 -7.75 1.92 -11.71
CA PRO A 79 -8.77 1.31 -10.83
C PRO A 79 -8.99 -0.18 -11.10
N ASP A 80 -9.02 -0.58 -12.37
CA ASP A 80 -9.28 -1.96 -12.79
C ASP A 80 -7.99 -2.82 -12.90
N CYS A 81 -6.84 -2.31 -12.45
CA CYS A 81 -5.59 -3.04 -12.47
C CYS A 81 -5.59 -4.19 -11.45
N CYS A 82 -5.28 -5.41 -11.90
CA CYS A 82 -5.10 -6.56 -11.01
C CYS A 82 -3.84 -6.39 -10.16
N LEU A 83 -4.00 -6.38 -8.84
CA LEU A 83 -2.89 -6.13 -7.92
C LEU A 83 -1.96 -7.31 -7.75
N LEU A 84 -2.44 -8.53 -7.99
CA LEU A 84 -1.60 -9.73 -7.93
C LEU A 84 -0.51 -9.69 -9.01
N ASP A 85 -0.83 -9.18 -10.20
CA ASP A 85 0.15 -9.00 -11.29
C ASP A 85 1.19 -7.94 -10.95
N VAL A 86 0.76 -6.81 -10.36
CA VAL A 86 1.67 -5.76 -9.90
C VAL A 86 2.59 -6.30 -8.79
N TYR A 87 2.05 -7.05 -7.83
CA TYR A 87 2.82 -7.68 -6.77
C TYR A 87 3.87 -8.67 -7.30
N ARG A 88 3.53 -9.49 -8.31
CA ARG A 88 4.47 -10.43 -8.92
C ARG A 88 5.66 -9.73 -9.58
N VAL A 89 5.43 -8.57 -10.21
CA VAL A 89 6.48 -7.78 -10.86
C VAL A 89 7.29 -6.95 -9.85
N ASN A 90 6.66 -6.50 -8.76
CA ASN A 90 7.26 -5.61 -7.77
C ASN A 90 6.87 -5.98 -6.33
N PRO A 91 7.33 -7.14 -5.81
CA PRO A 91 6.84 -7.68 -4.53
C PRO A 91 7.25 -6.85 -3.30
N HIS A 92 8.24 -5.97 -3.46
CA HIS A 92 8.79 -5.15 -2.39
C HIS A 92 8.29 -3.70 -2.40
N CYS A 93 7.34 -3.34 -3.26
CA CYS A 93 6.78 -1.99 -3.23
C CYS A 93 5.93 -1.75 -1.98
N ASP A 94 5.93 -0.50 -1.53
CA ASP A 94 4.95 0.01 -0.59
C ASP A 94 3.64 0.31 -1.34
N TRP A 95 2.50 -0.02 -0.73
CA TRP A 95 1.17 0.25 -1.26
C TRP A 95 0.55 1.43 -0.52
N LEU A 96 0.27 2.53 -1.21
CA LEU A 96 -0.17 3.78 -0.61
C LEU A 96 -1.48 4.29 -1.22
N ILE A 97 -2.44 4.64 -0.36
CA ILE A 97 -3.66 5.34 -0.75
C ILE A 97 -3.43 6.84 -0.58
N LYS A 98 -3.81 7.60 -1.61
CA LYS A 98 -3.80 9.07 -1.62
C LYS A 98 -5.09 9.62 -2.24
N PRO A 99 -5.49 10.86 -1.90
CA PRO A 99 -6.55 11.59 -2.61
C PRO A 99 -6.23 11.85 -4.10
#